data_AF-A0AAV4AYQ4-F1
#
_entry.id   AF-A0AAV4AYQ4-F1
#
_cell.length_a   1.000
_cell.length_b   1.000
_cell.length_c   1.000
_cell.angle_alpha   90.00
_cell.angle_beta   90.00
_cell.angle_gamma   90.00
#
_symmetry.space_group_name_H-M   'P 1'
#
loop_
_entity.id
_entity.type
_entity.pdbx_description
1 polymer ?
#
loop_
_entity_poly.entity_id
_entity_poly.type
_entity_poly.pdbx_seq_one_letter_code
_entity_poly.pdbx_strand_id
1 'polypeptide(L)'
;MEPLNVYLKKKPEIGEPTPTCKISNVEELVKKTLCKDVKKECIDRKCGVCDVSELVEVVEHEVGSRMENVVEWKRWEKTDVSSKDLVMKKDSVRHILNILEKDLFSMGKHLHTAHWQRKQYQLLRDNLVERHCLITAGFAENYLCKFQNEVESAHCSYKQVR
;
A
#
# COMPACT_ATOMS: atom_id res chain seq x y z
N MET A 1 13.21 -2.02 6.28
CA MET A 1 11.94 -2.07 5.52
C MET A 1 11.87 -3.42 4.84
N GLU A 2 11.25 -4.40 5.51
CA GLU A 2 11.03 -5.72 4.92
C GLU A 2 9.74 -5.72 4.11
N PRO A 3 9.70 -6.38 2.94
CA PRO A 3 8.51 -6.44 2.12
C PRO A 3 7.43 -7.29 2.80
N LEU A 4 6.17 -6.87 2.64
CA LEU A 4 4.96 -7.60 3.02
C LEU A 4 4.90 -8.91 2.22
N ASN A 5 5.58 -9.95 2.72
CA ASN A 5 5.42 -11.31 2.23
C ASN A 5 4.11 -11.88 2.77
N VAL A 6 3.07 -11.87 1.94
CA VAL A 6 1.86 -12.64 2.19
C VAL A 6 2.20 -14.12 2.03
N TYR A 7 2.59 -14.77 3.12
CA TYR A 7 2.84 -16.21 3.15
C TYR A 7 1.51 -16.97 3.10
N LEU A 8 1.03 -17.25 1.89
CA LEU A 8 0.04 -18.30 1.65
C LEU A 8 0.72 -19.65 1.85
N LYS A 9 0.81 -20.14 3.09
CA LYS A 9 1.23 -21.52 3.36
C LYS A 9 0.01 -22.45 3.26
N LYS A 10 -0.25 -22.95 2.05
CA LYS A 10 -0.80 -24.30 1.89
C LYS A 10 0.33 -25.22 1.43
N LYS A 11 0.49 -26.37 2.10
CA LYS A 11 1.31 -27.48 1.58
C LYS A 11 0.77 -27.82 0.20
N PRO A 12 1.59 -27.82 -0.88
CA PRO A 12 1.11 -28.26 -2.17
C PRO A 12 0.95 -29.78 -2.14
N GLU A 13 -0.27 -30.25 -2.39
CA GLU A 13 -0.49 -31.61 -2.85
C GLU A 13 0.03 -31.71 -4.30
N ILE A 14 0.58 -32.88 -4.61
CA ILE A 14 1.35 -33.17 -5.82
C ILE A 14 0.44 -33.05 -7.04
N GLY A 15 0.65 -32.04 -7.90
CA GLY A 15 0.14 -32.04 -9.27
C GLY A 15 -0.70 -30.84 -9.75
N GLU A 16 -1.02 -29.85 -8.91
CA GLU A 16 -1.73 -28.66 -9.42
C GLU A 16 -0.76 -27.61 -10.00
N PRO A 17 -1.01 -27.06 -11.20
CA PRO A 17 -0.24 -25.93 -11.73
C PRO A 17 -0.38 -24.77 -10.75
N THR A 18 0.72 -24.36 -10.13
CA THR A 18 0.74 -23.19 -9.24
C THR A 18 0.30 -21.96 -10.03
N PRO A 19 -0.80 -21.27 -9.67
CA PRO A 19 -1.16 -20.02 -10.34
C PRO A 19 -0.01 -19.03 -10.15
N THR A 20 0.58 -18.63 -11.27
CA THR A 20 1.86 -17.92 -11.37
C THR A 20 1.76 -16.41 -11.07
N CYS A 21 0.63 -15.91 -10.60
CA CYS A 21 0.46 -14.49 -10.30
C CYS A 21 1.07 -14.12 -8.94
N LYS A 22 2.40 -14.27 -8.82
CA LYS A 22 3.16 -13.69 -7.70
C LYS A 22 3.42 -12.22 -8.00
N ILE A 23 2.59 -11.34 -7.44
CA ILE A 23 2.86 -9.91 -7.42
C ILE A 23 3.68 -9.63 -6.17
N SER A 24 4.91 -9.16 -6.35
CA SER A 24 5.91 -9.09 -5.28
C SER A 24 5.80 -7.81 -4.46
N ASN A 25 5.26 -6.74 -5.04
CA ASN A 25 5.17 -5.43 -4.41
C ASN A 25 3.94 -4.63 -4.90
N VAL A 26 3.57 -3.63 -4.11
CA VAL A 26 2.40 -2.77 -4.35
C VAL A 26 2.57 -1.91 -5.60
N GLU A 27 3.79 -1.51 -5.95
CA GLU A 27 4.05 -0.71 -7.15
C GLU A 27 3.74 -1.49 -8.43
N GLU A 28 4.15 -2.76 -8.51
CA GLU A 28 3.81 -3.67 -9.61
C GLU A 28 2.30 -3.86 -9.72
N LEU A 29 1.63 -4.06 -8.59
CA LEU A 29 0.18 -4.23 -8.53
C LEU A 29 -0.53 -3.01 -9.12
N VAL A 30 -0.16 -1.81 -8.65
CA VAL A 30 -0.74 -0.56 -9.14
C VAL A 30 -0.44 -0.35 -10.62
N LYS A 31 0.79 -0.60 -11.09
CA LYS A 31 1.14 -0.46 -12.51
C LYS A 31 0.29 -1.34 -13.42
N LYS A 32 -0.06 -2.56 -12.99
CA LYS A 32 -0.95 -3.46 -13.75
C LYS A 32 -2.36 -2.91 -13.90
N THR A 33 -2.83 -2.10 -12.95
CA THR A 33 -4.16 -1.48 -12.99
C THR A 33 -4.21 -0.14 -13.71
N LEU A 34 -3.10 0.31 -14.33
CA LEU A 34 -3.02 1.58 -15.05
C LEU A 34 -2.84 1.35 -16.55
N CYS A 35 -3.22 2.35 -17.36
CA CYS A 35 -2.94 2.33 -18.80
C CYS A 35 -1.45 2.18 -19.09
N LYS A 36 -1.09 1.58 -20.24
CA LYS A 36 0.31 1.46 -20.70
C LYS A 36 0.99 2.83 -20.81
N ASP A 37 0.26 3.83 -21.29
CA ASP A 37 0.71 5.21 -21.37
C ASP A 37 0.09 6.02 -20.23
N VAL A 38 0.79 6.07 -19.10
CA VAL A 38 0.26 6.59 -17.83
C VAL A 38 0.18 8.11 -17.87
N LYS A 39 -1.04 8.64 -17.98
CA LYS A 39 -1.33 10.07 -17.84
C LYS A 39 -1.79 10.42 -16.42
N LYS A 40 -1.83 11.72 -16.10
CA LYS A 40 -2.32 12.21 -14.80
C LYS A 40 -3.73 11.71 -14.51
N GLU A 41 -4.58 11.67 -15.53
CA GLU A 41 -5.97 11.20 -15.43
C GLU A 41 -6.04 9.71 -15.06
N CYS A 42 -5.03 8.90 -15.41
CA CYS A 42 -4.96 7.49 -14.99
C CYS A 42 -4.63 7.39 -13.50
N ILE A 43 -3.65 8.18 -13.05
CA ILE A 43 -3.19 8.24 -11.64
C ILE A 43 -4.33 8.72 -10.73
N ASP A 44 -5.09 9.71 -11.20
CA ASP A 44 -6.27 10.24 -10.50
C ASP A 44 -7.54 9.38 -10.68
N ARG A 45 -7.47 8.26 -11.41
CA ARG A 45 -8.60 7.35 -11.71
C ARG A 45 -9.79 8.02 -12.40
N LYS A 46 -9.51 8.90 -13.36
CA LYS A 46 -10.47 9.70 -14.13
C LYS A 46 -10.43 9.47 -15.64
N CYS A 47 -9.54 8.60 -16.13
CA CYS A 47 -9.37 8.38 -17.57
C CYS A 47 -10.48 7.55 -18.23
N GLY A 48 -11.31 6.83 -17.46
CA GLY A 48 -12.38 5.97 -17.96
C GLY A 48 -11.91 4.71 -18.70
N VAL A 49 -10.61 4.52 -18.89
CA VAL A 49 -10.02 3.38 -19.61
C VAL A 49 -9.47 2.32 -18.65
N CYS A 50 -8.67 2.72 -17.66
CA CYS A 50 -8.14 1.79 -16.66
C CYS A 50 -8.85 1.94 -15.33
N ASP A 51 -9.13 0.82 -14.68
CA ASP A 51 -9.71 0.76 -13.35
C ASP A 51 -9.13 -0.39 -12.53
N VAL A 52 -9.36 -0.36 -11.22
CA VAL A 52 -8.91 -1.43 -10.32
C VAL A 52 -9.80 -2.68 -10.47
N SER A 53 -11.04 -2.52 -10.93
CA SER A 53 -11.98 -3.61 -11.20
C SER A 53 -11.43 -4.65 -12.18
N GLU A 54 -10.59 -4.27 -13.15
CA GLU A 54 -9.89 -5.20 -14.05
C GLU A 54 -9.04 -6.24 -13.29
N LEU A 55 -8.52 -5.89 -12.11
CA LEU A 55 -7.78 -6.84 -11.27
C LEU A 55 -8.70 -7.95 -10.75
N VAL A 56 -9.94 -7.61 -10.38
CA VAL A 56 -10.92 -8.56 -9.87
C VAL A 56 -11.28 -9.55 -10.96
N GLU A 57 -11.48 -9.08 -12.20
CA GLU A 57 -11.76 -9.95 -13.36
C GLU A 57 -10.62 -10.92 -13.65
N VAL A 58 -9.37 -10.44 -13.62
CA VAL A 58 -8.19 -11.29 -13.83
C VAL A 58 -8.09 -12.38 -12.75
N VAL A 59 -8.28 -12.00 -11.48
CA VAL A 59 -8.21 -12.97 -10.38
C VAL A 59 -9.40 -13.93 -10.41
N GLU A 60 -10.59 -13.46 -10.78
CA GLU A 60 -11.78 -14.31 -10.94
C GLU A 60 -11.56 -15.37 -12.02
N HIS A 61 -10.90 -15.03 -13.13
CA HIS A 61 -10.52 -15.98 -14.16
C HIS A 61 -9.49 -17.02 -13.66
N GLU A 62 -8.52 -16.63 -12.83
CA GLU A 62 -7.51 -17.56 -12.30
C GLU A 62 -8.03 -18.45 -11.15
N VAL A 63 -8.90 -17.91 -10.30
CA VAL A 63 -9.37 -18.54 -9.06
C VAL A 63 -10.69 -19.29 -9.28
N GLY A 64 -11.51 -18.85 -10.22
CA GLY A 64 -12.75 -19.51 -10.63
C GLY A 64 -13.69 -19.80 -9.46
N SER A 65 -14.11 -21.06 -9.31
CA SER A 65 -15.02 -21.49 -8.25
C SER A 65 -14.46 -21.32 -6.83
N ARG A 66 -13.14 -21.12 -6.67
CA ARG A 66 -12.48 -20.90 -5.38
C ARG A 66 -12.72 -19.47 -4.83
N MET A 67 -13.41 -18.59 -5.56
CA MET A 67 -13.72 -17.22 -5.13
C MET A 67 -14.57 -17.16 -3.85
N GLU A 68 -15.41 -18.17 -3.64
CA GLU A 68 -16.26 -18.29 -2.45
C GLU A 68 -15.59 -19.04 -1.29
N ASN A 69 -14.36 -19.54 -1.49
CA ASN A 69 -13.64 -20.22 -0.42
C ASN A 69 -13.29 -19.22 0.69
N VAL A 70 -13.62 -19.60 1.91
CA VAL A 70 -13.21 -18.86 3.11
C VAL A 70 -11.74 -19.14 3.40
N VAL A 71 -10.94 -18.08 3.50
CA VAL A 71 -9.51 -18.16 3.80
C VAL A 71 -9.17 -17.31 5.01
N GLU A 72 -8.15 -17.75 5.75
CA GLU A 72 -7.57 -16.98 6.84
C GLU A 72 -6.55 -15.99 6.30
N TRP A 73 -6.68 -14.72 6.69
CA TRP A 73 -5.79 -13.65 6.26
C TRP A 73 -5.57 -12.62 7.38
N LYS A 74 -4.64 -11.69 7.17
CA LYS A 74 -4.28 -10.66 8.15
C LYS A 74 -4.45 -9.27 7.55
N ARG A 75 -5.01 -8.34 8.32
CA ARG A 75 -5.15 -6.93 7.94
C ARG A 75 -4.82 -6.00 9.10
N TRP A 76 -4.22 -4.86 8.78
CA TRP A 76 -4.04 -3.77 9.74
C TRP A 76 -5.35 -3.03 9.96
N GLU A 77 -5.87 -3.06 11.18
CA GLU A 77 -7.12 -2.38 11.55
C GLU A 77 -6.96 -1.63 12.87
N LYS A 78 -7.76 -0.57 13.07
CA LYS A 78 -7.83 0.11 14.36
C LYS A 78 -8.54 -0.81 15.34
N THR A 79 -7.95 -1.03 16.51
CA THR A 79 -8.57 -1.78 17.60
C THR A 79 -8.82 -0.85 18.78
N ASP A 80 -9.62 -1.29 19.73
CA ASP A 80 -9.84 -0.51 20.96
C ASP A 80 -8.56 -0.42 21.83
N VAL A 81 -7.59 -1.30 21.59
CA VAL A 81 -6.36 -1.45 22.40
C VAL A 81 -5.19 -0.68 21.80
N SER A 82 -5.11 -0.54 20.48
CA SER A 82 -4.02 0.17 19.80
C SER A 82 -4.49 1.00 18.61
N SER A 83 -3.66 1.97 18.22
CA SER A 83 -3.94 2.79 17.04
C SER A 83 -4.05 1.97 15.75
N LYS A 84 -3.38 0.80 15.65
CA LYS A 84 -3.49 -0.19 14.55
C LYS A 84 -2.89 -1.53 15.00
N ASP A 85 -3.63 -2.62 14.93
CA ASP A 85 -3.12 -3.98 15.11
C ASP A 85 -3.31 -4.83 13.85
N LEU A 86 -2.50 -5.88 13.74
CA LEU A 86 -2.64 -6.88 12.69
C LEU A 86 -3.65 -7.95 13.12
N VAL A 87 -4.87 -7.82 12.60
CA VAL A 87 -6.02 -8.68 12.98
C VAL A 87 -6.12 -9.87 12.02
N MET A 88 -6.29 -11.07 12.58
CA MET A 88 -6.63 -12.27 11.82
C MET A 88 -8.12 -12.24 11.45
N LYS A 89 -8.43 -12.48 10.17
CA LYS A 89 -9.79 -12.53 9.63
C LYS A 89 -10.02 -13.80 8.82
N LYS A 90 -11.29 -14.18 8.69
CA LYS A 90 -11.75 -15.28 7.85
C LYS A 90 -12.83 -14.75 6.93
N ASP A 91 -12.51 -14.62 5.65
CA ASP A 91 -13.43 -14.08 4.65
C ASP A 91 -13.31 -14.87 3.34
N SER A 92 -14.31 -14.74 2.47
CA SER A 92 -14.21 -15.28 1.12
C SER A 92 -13.18 -14.51 0.30
N VAL A 93 -12.54 -15.19 -0.66
CA VAL A 93 -11.56 -14.54 -1.57
C VAL A 93 -12.20 -13.33 -2.28
N ARG A 94 -13.47 -13.45 -2.70
CA ARG A 94 -14.24 -12.36 -3.28
C ARG A 94 -14.34 -11.15 -2.35
N HIS A 95 -14.62 -11.35 -1.07
CA HIS A 95 -14.69 -10.25 -0.11
C HIS A 95 -13.32 -9.57 0.06
N ILE A 96 -12.25 -10.35 0.12
CA ILE A 96 -10.87 -9.84 0.25
C ILE A 96 -10.50 -9.00 -0.99
N LEU A 97 -10.86 -9.44 -2.19
CA LEU A 97 -10.60 -8.68 -3.42
C LEU A 97 -11.37 -7.36 -3.46
N ASN A 98 -12.63 -7.33 -3.03
CA ASN A 98 -13.41 -6.09 -2.94
C ASN A 98 -12.80 -5.09 -1.95
N ILE A 99 -12.17 -5.58 -0.87
CA ILE A 99 -11.41 -4.73 0.06
C ILE A 99 -10.14 -4.21 -0.63
N LEU A 100 -9.39 -5.08 -1.28
CA LEU A 100 -8.16 -4.74 -1.97
C LEU A 100 -8.39 -3.71 -3.07
N GLU A 101 -9.48 -3.86 -3.84
CA GLU A 101 -9.88 -2.93 -4.89
C GLU A 101 -10.06 -1.50 -4.36
N LYS A 102 -10.79 -1.37 -3.24
CA LYS A 102 -11.00 -0.07 -2.57
C LYS A 102 -9.69 0.53 -2.07
N ASP A 103 -8.84 -0.29 -1.46
CA ASP A 103 -7.54 0.17 -0.93
C ASP A 103 -6.60 0.62 -2.08
N LEU A 104 -6.63 -0.06 -3.23
CA LEU A 104 -5.81 0.24 -4.41
C LEU A 104 -6.27 1.46 -5.20
N PHE A 105 -7.56 1.83 -5.14
CA PHE A 105 -8.10 2.96 -5.90
C PHE A 105 -7.29 4.25 -5.65
N SER A 106 -7.00 4.55 -4.38
CA SER A 106 -6.22 5.73 -3.98
C SER A 106 -4.69 5.56 -4.10
N MET A 107 -4.23 4.31 -4.24
CA MET A 107 -2.80 3.97 -4.17
C MET A 107 -2.00 4.52 -5.36
N GLY A 108 -2.60 4.61 -6.55
CA GLY A 108 -1.96 5.20 -7.73
C GLY A 108 -1.46 6.62 -7.47
N LYS A 109 -2.35 7.46 -6.94
CA LYS A 109 -2.04 8.84 -6.55
C LYS A 109 -1.01 8.90 -5.42
N HIS A 110 -1.14 8.02 -4.42
CA HIS A 110 -0.19 7.96 -3.31
C HIS A 110 1.24 7.69 -3.78
N LEU A 111 1.44 6.62 -4.57
CA LEU A 111 2.75 6.25 -5.11
C LEU A 111 3.33 7.34 -6.01
N HIS A 112 2.51 7.90 -6.91
CA HIS A 112 2.95 9.00 -7.77
C HIS A 112 3.44 10.20 -6.95
N THR A 113 2.67 10.61 -5.94
CA THR A 113 3.02 11.74 -5.07
C THR A 113 4.31 11.45 -4.30
N ALA A 114 4.44 10.25 -3.73
CA ALA A 114 5.64 9.85 -2.99
C ALA A 114 6.90 9.84 -3.88
N HIS A 115 6.82 9.28 -5.09
CA HIS A 115 7.94 9.29 -6.05
C HIS A 115 8.29 10.72 -6.49
N TRP A 116 7.29 11.54 -6.79
CA TRP A 116 7.51 12.92 -7.19
C TRP A 116 8.17 13.71 -6.05
N GLN A 117 7.66 13.62 -4.82
CA GLN A 117 8.25 14.25 -3.63
C GLN A 117 9.70 13.81 -3.42
N ARG A 118 9.97 12.51 -3.50
CA ARG A 118 11.33 11.96 -3.40
C ARG A 118 12.26 12.56 -4.46
N LYS A 119 11.80 12.66 -5.71
CA LYS A 119 12.57 13.25 -6.81
C LYS A 119 12.84 14.74 -6.56
N GLN A 120 11.84 15.51 -6.13
CA GLN A 120 12.03 16.92 -5.78
C GLN A 120 13.04 17.09 -4.65
N TYR A 121 12.93 16.27 -3.61
CA TYR A 121 13.87 16.28 -2.49
C TYR A 121 15.31 16.01 -2.94
N GLN A 122 15.52 14.97 -3.77
CA GLN A 122 16.83 14.65 -4.32
C GLN A 122 17.41 15.81 -5.13
N LEU A 123 16.60 16.41 -6.02
CA LEU A 123 17.02 17.57 -6.80
C LEU A 123 17.44 18.75 -5.92
N LEU A 124 16.68 19.06 -4.88
CA LEU A 124 17.00 20.16 -3.95
C LEU A 124 18.26 19.87 -3.14
N ARG A 125 18.41 18.63 -2.64
CA ARG A 125 19.59 18.20 -1.90
C ARG A 125 20.85 18.29 -2.75
N ASP A 126 20.77 17.82 -3.99
CA ASP A 126 21.93 17.73 -4.89
C ASP A 126 22.33 19.10 -5.47
N ASN A 127 21.47 20.12 -5.35
CA ASN A 127 21.71 21.50 -5.81
C ASN A 127 21.65 22.53 -4.67
N LEU A 128 21.98 22.11 -3.44
CA LEU A 128 21.93 22.99 -2.28
C LEU A 128 23.06 24.03 -2.34
N VAL A 129 22.70 25.31 -2.29
CA VAL A 129 23.64 26.44 -2.29
C VAL A 129 24.18 26.68 -0.87
N GLU A 130 25.39 27.22 -0.77
CA GLU A 130 25.98 27.61 0.52
C GLU A 130 25.02 28.53 1.30
N ARG A 131 24.90 28.30 2.61
CA ARG A 131 23.97 28.99 3.54
C ARG A 131 22.48 28.68 3.34
N HIS A 132 22.11 27.74 2.48
CA HIS A 132 20.75 27.17 2.47
C HIS A 132 20.67 25.93 3.35
N CYS A 133 19.49 25.68 3.93
CA CYS A 133 19.16 24.43 4.59
C CYS A 133 17.91 23.80 3.93
N LEU A 134 17.87 22.47 3.87
CA LEU A 134 16.75 21.71 3.36
C LEU A 134 16.01 21.06 4.53
N ILE A 135 14.72 21.34 4.66
CA ILE A 135 13.89 20.83 5.76
C ILE A 135 12.83 19.89 5.19
N THR A 136 12.75 18.69 5.75
CA THR A 136 11.69 17.72 5.44
C THR A 136 10.58 17.87 6.48
N ALA A 137 9.41 18.38 6.09
CA ALA A 137 8.28 18.56 7.00
C ALA A 137 7.16 17.54 6.70
N GLY A 138 6.95 16.58 7.61
CA GLY A 138 5.84 15.64 7.58
C GLY A 138 4.58 16.22 8.21
N PHE A 139 3.77 16.97 7.45
CA PHE A 139 2.58 17.69 7.98
C PHE A 139 1.56 16.80 8.71
N ALA A 140 1.43 15.52 8.34
CA ALA A 140 0.47 14.61 8.97
C ALA A 140 0.93 14.05 10.33
N GLU A 141 2.24 13.89 10.55
CA GLU A 141 2.79 13.48 11.86
C GLU A 141 2.97 14.69 12.79
N ASN A 142 3.27 15.87 12.23
CA ASN A 142 3.49 17.10 12.99
C ASN A 142 2.21 17.69 13.63
N TYR A 143 1.02 17.28 13.19
CA TYR A 143 -0.26 17.72 13.78
C TYR A 143 -0.77 16.80 14.91
N LEU A 144 -0.14 15.65 15.13
CA LEU A 144 -0.41 14.83 16.30
C LEU A 144 0.39 15.41 17.48
N CYS A 145 -0.25 16.21 18.33
CA CYS A 145 0.32 16.63 19.60
C CYS A 145 0.63 15.41 20.49
N LYS A 146 1.83 14.86 20.36
CA LYS A 146 2.44 14.00 21.37
C LYS A 146 3.37 14.91 22.19
N PHE A 147 3.23 14.91 23.51
CA PHE A 147 4.24 15.56 24.35
C PHE A 147 5.58 14.87 24.08
N GLN A 148 6.56 15.67 23.70
CA GLN A 148 7.94 15.31 23.38
C GLN A 148 8.77 16.49 23.91
N ASN A 149 9.92 16.24 24.51
CA ASN A 149 10.95 17.26 24.66
C ASN A 149 12.15 16.81 23.83
N GLU A 150 12.58 17.55 22.82
CA GLU A 150 11.73 18.42 21.98
C GLU A 150 12.02 18.12 20.51
N VAL A 151 13.28 17.92 20.17
CA VAL A 151 13.71 17.94 18.78
C VAL A 151 13.58 16.58 18.07
N GLU A 152 13.98 15.47 18.68
CA GLU A 152 14.11 14.19 17.96
C GLU A 152 13.26 13.05 18.48
N SER A 153 12.78 13.14 19.72
CA SER A 153 11.82 12.18 20.25
C SER A 153 10.51 12.24 19.44
N ALA A 154 10.15 13.45 18.95
CA ALA A 154 9.11 13.71 17.95
C ALA A 154 9.36 13.02 16.59
N HIS A 155 10.61 12.87 16.17
CA HIS A 155 10.98 12.41 14.83
C HIS A 155 10.75 10.91 14.60
N CYS A 156 10.70 10.07 15.65
CA CYS A 156 10.78 8.60 15.52
C CYS A 156 9.76 7.75 16.32
N SER A 157 8.63 8.31 16.77
CA SER A 157 7.48 7.55 17.32
C SER A 157 7.69 6.72 18.61
N TYR A 158 8.16 7.36 19.68
CA TYR A 158 8.02 6.85 21.06
C TYR A 158 6.64 7.16 21.69
N LYS A 159 6.23 6.40 22.72
CA LYS A 159 5.17 6.76 23.68
C LYS A 159 5.82 7.62 24.78
N GLN A 160 5.33 8.83 25.04
CA GLN A 160 5.61 9.48 26.33
C GLN A 160 4.60 9.00 27.37
N VAL A 161 5.10 8.46 28.47
CA VAL A 161 4.29 8.12 29.65
C VAL A 161 4.07 9.40 30.45
N ARG A 162 2.82 9.72 30.74
CA ARG A 162 2.46 10.61 31.85
C ARG A 162 1.29 10.01 32.61
#